data_AF-A0A7V3ZSC9-F1
#
_entry.id   AF-A0A7V3ZSC9-F1
#
_cell.length_a   1.000
_cell.length_b   1.000
_cell.length_c   1.000
_cell.angle_alpha   90.00
_cell.angle_beta   90.00
_cell.angle_gamma   90.00
#
_symmetry.space_group_name_H-M   'P 1'
#
loop_
_entity.id
_entity.type
_entity.pdbx_description
1 polymer ?
#
loop_
_entity_poly.entity_id
_entity_poly.type
_entity_poly.pdbx_seq_one_letter_code
_entity_poly.pdbx_strand_id
1 'polypeptide(L)'
;MPEKETLITKLERGRAEFAYRCVKNAINTLDDKRKKEYRSYTRKILQMILSNGLGQTLAFVYAKKEEGNAYDLIYKQLTDYLKSDSTARIRMPENQNELVEWVISLDSYHYRYVTEEVLAFLNWLKKFAEGMIETEEGGGE
;
A
#
# COMPACT_ATOMS: atom_id res chain seq x y z
N MET A 1 -20.87 -8.15 26.08
CA MET A 1 -20.31 -9.43 25.60
C MET A 1 -19.29 -9.07 24.54
N PRO A 2 -18.00 -9.40 24.65
CA PRO A 2 -17.07 -9.13 23.56
C PRO A 2 -17.37 -10.14 22.44
N GLU A 3 -17.74 -9.63 21.27
CA GLU A 3 -17.92 -10.43 20.07
C GLU A 3 -16.67 -11.27 19.83
N LYS A 4 -16.86 -12.56 19.47
CA LYS A 4 -15.76 -13.43 19.04
C LYS A 4 -15.20 -12.88 17.73
N GLU A 5 -14.22 -11.98 17.83
CA GLU A 5 -13.50 -11.43 16.70
C GLU A 5 -12.83 -12.59 15.94
N THR A 6 -13.19 -12.77 14.67
CA THR A 6 -12.56 -13.81 13.84
C THR A 6 -11.19 -13.33 13.38
N LEU A 7 -10.27 -14.26 13.09
CA LEU A 7 -8.94 -13.92 12.56
C LEU A 7 -9.03 -13.06 11.28
N ILE A 8 -10.06 -13.29 10.46
CA ILE A 8 -10.32 -12.51 9.24
C ILE A 8 -10.74 -11.08 9.59
N THR A 9 -11.67 -10.90 10.54
CA THR A 9 -12.12 -9.58 10.99
C THR A 9 -10.96 -8.76 11.56
N LYS A 10 -10.11 -9.39 12.37
CA LYS A 10 -8.93 -8.74 12.97
C LYS A 10 -7.93 -8.30 11.91
N LEU A 11 -7.73 -9.12 10.87
CA LEU A 11 -6.82 -8.83 9.78
C LEU A 11 -7.32 -7.68 8.88
N GLU A 12 -8.61 -7.69 8.50
CA GLU A 12 -9.23 -6.60 7.76
C GLU A 12 -9.17 -5.27 8.54
N ARG A 13 -9.43 -5.33 9.85
CA ARG A 13 -9.28 -4.17 10.72
C ARG A 13 -7.84 -3.66 10.76
N GLY A 14 -6.86 -4.56 10.86
CA GLY A 14 -5.43 -4.21 10.83
C GLY A 14 -5.02 -3.53 9.52
N ARG A 15 -5.45 -4.07 8.37
CA ARG A 15 -5.25 -3.47 7.04
C ARG A 15 -5.84 -2.06 6.96
N ALA A 16 -7.10 -1.92 7.37
CA ALA A 16 -7.81 -0.65 7.32
C ALA A 16 -7.14 0.40 8.22
N GLU A 17 -6.77 0.03 9.45
CA GLU A 17 -6.10 0.93 10.39
C GLU A 17 -4.74 1.40 9.85
N PHE A 18 -3.92 0.48 9.34
CA PHE A 18 -2.63 0.82 8.77
C PHE A 18 -2.77 1.74 7.57
N ALA A 19 -3.67 1.41 6.64
CA ALA A 19 -3.95 2.22 5.45
C ALA A 19 -4.44 3.62 5.82
N TYR A 20 -5.34 3.75 6.80
CA TYR A 20 -5.82 5.05 7.28
C TYR A 20 -4.67 5.91 7.82
N ARG A 21 -3.77 5.33 8.63
CA ARG A 21 -2.58 6.04 9.13
C ARG A 21 -1.66 6.48 8.00
N CYS A 22 -1.45 5.64 6.99
CA CYS A 22 -0.65 5.97 5.82
C CYS A 22 -1.21 7.18 5.06
N VAL A 23 -2.52 7.21 4.80
CA VAL A 23 -3.16 8.35 4.10
C VAL A 23 -3.11 9.62 4.96
N LYS A 24 -3.37 9.51 6.27
CA LYS A 24 -3.26 10.64 7.20
C LYS A 24 -1.84 11.21 7.21
N ASN A 25 -0.82 10.35 7.22
CA ASN A 25 0.57 10.78 7.10
C ASN A 25 0.84 11.50 5.77
N ALA A 26 0.35 10.96 4.65
CA ALA A 26 0.49 11.59 3.34
C ALA A 26 -0.14 12.99 3.30
N ILE A 27 -1.33 13.16 3.87
CA ILE A 27 -2.00 14.47 3.96
C ILE A 27 -1.19 15.49 4.77
N ASN A 28 -0.52 15.04 5.84
CA ASN A 28 0.23 15.93 6.73
C ASN A 28 1.63 16.28 6.20
N THR A 29 2.20 15.46 5.31
CA THR A 29 3.62 15.57 4.89
C THR A 29 3.79 16.01 3.44
N LEU A 30 2.82 15.76 2.56
CA LEU A 30 2.89 16.13 1.15
C LEU A 30 2.25 17.51 0.91
N ASP A 31 2.75 18.23 -0.09
CA ASP A 31 2.05 19.38 -0.68
C ASP A 31 0.84 18.95 -1.52
N ASP A 32 -0.04 19.88 -1.86
CA ASP A 32 -1.33 19.56 -2.51
C ASP A 32 -1.18 18.89 -3.87
N LYS A 33 -0.14 19.23 -4.64
CA LYS A 33 0.16 18.54 -5.90
C LYS A 33 0.51 17.08 -5.63
N ARG A 34 1.42 16.84 -4.69
CA ARG A 34 1.84 15.48 -4.33
C ARG A 34 0.74 14.65 -3.66
N LYS A 35 -0.20 15.27 -2.93
CA LYS A 35 -1.40 14.58 -2.42
C LYS A 35 -2.26 14.05 -3.57
N LYS A 36 -2.50 14.86 -4.60
CA LYS A 36 -3.26 14.46 -5.81
C LYS A 36 -2.53 13.34 -6.56
N GLU A 37 -1.20 13.43 -6.69
CA GLU A 37 -0.38 12.36 -7.27
C GLU A 37 -0.47 11.06 -6.45
N TYR A 38 -0.31 11.14 -5.12
CA TYR A 38 -0.44 10.00 -4.21
C TYR A 38 -1.79 9.30 -4.37
N ARG A 39 -2.90 10.06 -4.35
CA ARG A 39 -4.26 9.54 -4.60
C ARG A 39 -4.35 8.81 -5.96
N SER A 40 -3.79 9.40 -7.01
CA SER A 40 -3.79 8.78 -8.35
C SER A 40 -2.94 7.51 -8.39
N TYR A 41 -1.79 7.52 -7.71
CA TYR A 41 -0.82 6.44 -7.74
C TYR A 41 -1.26 5.23 -6.94
N THR A 42 -1.97 5.37 -5.81
CA THR A 42 -2.54 4.21 -5.10
C THR A 42 -3.47 3.41 -6.01
N ARG A 43 -4.34 4.09 -6.78
CA ARG A 43 -5.20 3.46 -7.79
C ARG A 43 -4.39 2.82 -8.92
N LYS A 44 -3.42 3.54 -9.46
CA LYS A 44 -2.59 3.06 -10.58
C LYS A 44 -1.79 1.81 -10.21
N ILE A 45 -1.14 1.82 -9.04
CA ILE A 45 -0.32 0.71 -8.55
C ILE A 45 -1.19 -0.53 -8.34
N LEU A 46 -2.36 -0.39 -7.70
CA LEU A 46 -3.31 -1.49 -7.55
C LEU A 46 -3.64 -2.14 -8.90
N GLN A 47 -3.96 -1.33 -9.92
CA GLN A 47 -4.28 -1.83 -11.26
C GLN A 47 -3.09 -2.48 -11.95
N MET A 48 -1.88 -1.92 -11.81
CA MET A 48 -0.67 -2.50 -12.38
C MET A 48 -0.35 -3.87 -11.79
N ILE A 49 -0.60 -4.10 -10.50
CA ILE A 49 -0.41 -5.43 -9.90
C ILE A 49 -1.38 -6.44 -10.51
N LEU A 50 -2.64 -6.05 -10.72
CA LEU A 50 -3.64 -6.92 -11.34
C LEU A 50 -3.31 -7.27 -12.79
N SER A 51 -2.72 -6.35 -13.56
CA SER A 51 -2.41 -6.57 -14.98
C SER A 51 -1.04 -7.19 -15.23
N ASN A 52 -0.02 -6.79 -14.45
CA ASN A 52 1.39 -7.07 -14.73
C ASN A 52 2.05 -7.91 -13.62
N GLY A 53 1.37 -8.11 -12.50
CA GLY A 53 1.90 -8.79 -11.32
C GLY A 53 2.69 -7.88 -10.37
N LEU A 54 2.96 -8.42 -9.19
CA LEU A 54 3.59 -7.69 -8.09
C LEU A 54 5.03 -7.26 -8.42
N GLY A 55 5.90 -8.20 -8.85
CA GLY A 55 7.32 -7.95 -9.07
C GLY A 55 7.59 -6.85 -10.09
N GLN A 56 6.92 -6.89 -11.26
CA GLN A 56 7.06 -5.85 -12.28
C GLN A 56 6.55 -4.49 -11.78
N THR A 57 5.46 -4.48 -11.02
CA THR A 57 4.91 -3.24 -10.47
C THR A 57 5.84 -2.63 -9.42
N LEU A 58 6.40 -3.44 -8.52
CA LEU A 58 7.36 -2.96 -7.53
C LEU A 58 8.64 -2.44 -8.19
N ALA A 59 9.15 -3.10 -9.24
CA ALA A 59 10.28 -2.60 -10.01
C ALA A 59 9.97 -1.25 -10.68
N PHE A 60 8.75 -1.08 -11.22
CA PHE A 60 8.31 0.20 -11.76
C PHE A 60 8.23 1.30 -10.71
N VAL A 61 7.62 1.02 -9.55
CA VAL A 61 7.51 1.99 -8.45
C VAL A 61 8.91 2.35 -7.94
N TYR A 62 9.79 1.36 -7.78
CA TYR A 62 11.18 1.55 -7.40
C TYR A 62 11.94 2.46 -8.38
N ALA A 63 11.74 2.28 -9.70
CA ALA A 63 12.36 3.14 -10.71
C ALA A 63 11.80 4.57 -10.75
N LYS A 64 10.60 4.80 -10.19
CA LYS A 64 9.93 6.10 -10.16
C LYS A 64 10.03 6.81 -8.80
N LYS A 65 10.53 6.13 -7.77
CA LYS A 65 10.69 6.73 -6.46
C LYS A 65 11.81 7.77 -6.51
N GLU A 66 11.51 8.96 -6.04
CA GLU A 66 12.45 10.05 -5.83
C GLU A 66 12.12 10.62 -4.46
N GLU A 67 13.14 11.02 -3.70
CA GLU A 67 12.97 11.43 -2.31
C GLU A 67 11.86 12.48 -2.15
N GLY A 68 10.87 12.16 -1.30
CA GLY A 68 9.75 13.04 -1.01
C GLY A 68 8.65 13.08 -2.07
N ASN A 69 8.74 12.29 -3.14
CA ASN A 69 7.64 12.12 -4.09
C ASN A 69 6.61 11.07 -3.62
N ALA A 70 5.45 11.04 -4.27
CA ALA A 70 4.37 10.14 -3.91
C ALA A 70 4.73 8.65 -4.12
N TYR A 71 5.55 8.32 -5.12
CA TYR A 71 6.01 6.94 -5.35
C TYR A 71 6.92 6.44 -4.22
N ASP A 72 7.84 7.28 -3.75
CA ASP A 72 8.71 7.00 -2.61
C ASP A 72 7.91 6.75 -1.34
N LEU A 73 6.93 7.61 -1.06
CA LEU A 73 6.05 7.42 0.10
C LEU A 73 5.27 6.11 0.02
N ILE A 74 4.64 5.79 -1.12
CA ILE A 74 3.89 4.54 -1.27
C ILE A 74 4.81 3.33 -1.14
N TYR A 75 6.02 3.39 -1.70
CA TYR A 75 7.00 2.31 -1.62
C TYR A 75 7.43 2.04 -0.17
N LYS A 76 7.72 3.09 0.59
CA LYS A 76 8.00 3.01 2.03
C LYS A 76 6.82 2.42 2.80
N GLN A 77 5.62 2.91 2.56
CA GLN A 77 4.40 2.41 3.22
C GLN A 77 4.13 0.92 2.93
N LEU A 78 4.38 0.46 1.70
CA LEU A 78 4.29 -0.97 1.34
C LEU A 78 5.32 -1.79 2.11
N THR A 79 6.55 -1.29 2.19
CA THR A 79 7.65 -1.93 2.94
C THR A 79 7.31 -2.02 4.43
N ASP A 80 6.91 -0.91 5.03
CA ASP A 80 6.53 -0.83 6.44
C ASP A 80 5.33 -1.74 6.75
N TYR A 81 4.32 -1.75 5.87
CA TYR A 81 3.18 -2.63 6.01
C TYR A 81 3.62 -4.10 6.02
N LEU A 82 4.49 -4.50 5.10
CA LEU A 82 4.98 -5.88 4.98
C LEU A 82 5.92 -6.31 6.11
N LYS A 83 6.55 -5.38 6.82
CA LYS A 83 7.27 -5.63 8.08
C LYS A 83 6.35 -5.67 9.29
N SER A 84 5.24 -4.94 9.26
CA SER A 84 4.37 -4.73 10.41
C SER A 84 3.66 -5.99 10.92
N ASP A 85 3.21 -5.88 12.17
CA ASP A 85 2.34 -6.88 12.80
C ASP A 85 0.95 -7.01 12.16
N SER A 86 0.56 -6.06 11.32
CA SER A 86 -0.73 -6.06 10.63
C SER A 86 -0.82 -7.13 9.54
N THR A 87 0.30 -7.72 9.13
CA THR A 87 0.31 -8.85 8.19
C THR A 87 0.08 -10.18 8.92
N ALA A 88 -0.74 -11.05 8.32
CA ALA A 88 -1.23 -12.24 9.01
C ALA A 88 -0.28 -13.45 9.01
N ARG A 89 0.62 -13.59 8.02
CA ARG A 89 1.39 -14.84 7.86
C ARG A 89 2.84 -14.67 7.47
N ILE A 90 3.09 -13.88 6.43
CA ILE A 90 4.41 -13.74 5.83
C ILE A 90 4.82 -12.29 5.95
N ARG A 91 5.96 -12.08 6.62
CA ARG A 91 6.54 -10.76 6.86
C ARG A 91 7.87 -10.65 6.16
N MET A 92 8.14 -9.44 5.70
CA MET A 92 9.47 -9.07 5.28
C MET A 92 10.37 -9.07 6.52
N PRO A 93 11.50 -9.80 6.51
CA PRO A 93 12.43 -9.81 7.64
C PRO A 93 12.96 -8.40 7.96
N GLU A 94 13.18 -8.09 9.23
CA GLU A 94 13.67 -6.78 9.66
C GLU A 94 15.05 -6.43 9.07
N ASN A 95 15.91 -7.45 8.90
CA ASN A 95 17.25 -7.31 8.31
C ASN A 95 17.24 -7.14 6.79
N GLN A 96 16.08 -7.28 6.14
CA GLN A 96 15.94 -7.05 4.71
C GLN A 96 15.63 -5.57 4.47
N ASN A 97 16.41 -4.93 3.62
CA ASN A 97 16.30 -3.48 3.38
C ASN A 97 15.50 -3.14 2.13
N GLU A 98 15.49 -4.04 1.15
CA GLU A 98 14.90 -3.76 -0.16
C GLU A 98 13.70 -4.66 -0.45
N LEU A 99 12.53 -4.05 -0.63
CA LEU A 99 11.26 -4.74 -0.82
C LEU A 99 11.23 -5.53 -2.14
N VAL A 100 11.73 -4.95 -3.24
CA VAL A 100 11.82 -5.65 -4.54
C VAL A 100 12.68 -6.90 -4.44
N GLU A 101 13.87 -6.80 -3.84
CA GLU A 101 14.79 -7.93 -3.66
C GLU A 101 14.15 -9.05 -2.85
N TRP A 102 13.47 -8.69 -1.75
CA TRP A 102 12.75 -9.66 -0.95
C TRP A 102 11.67 -10.38 -1.75
N VAL A 103 10.80 -9.64 -2.43
CA VAL A 103 9.66 -10.21 -3.15
C VAL A 103 10.11 -11.16 -4.25
N ILE A 104 11.16 -10.83 -5.01
CA ILE A 104 11.66 -11.71 -6.09
C ILE A 104 12.40 -12.95 -5.57
N SER A 105 12.80 -12.97 -4.29
CA SER A 105 13.44 -14.12 -3.66
C SER A 105 12.46 -15.18 -3.14
N LEU A 106 11.17 -14.85 -3.07
CA LEU A 106 10.14 -15.73 -2.53
C LEU A 106 9.86 -16.92 -3.47
N ASP A 107 9.58 -18.09 -2.89
CA ASP A 107 8.99 -19.18 -3.66
C ASP A 107 7.56 -18.85 -4.10
N SER A 108 7.02 -19.65 -5.03
CA SER A 108 5.73 -19.40 -5.66
C SER A 108 4.56 -19.30 -4.67
N TYR A 109 4.59 -20.06 -3.57
CA TYR A 109 3.53 -20.03 -2.56
C TYR A 109 3.57 -18.70 -1.79
N HIS A 110 4.75 -18.33 -1.29
CA HIS A 110 4.93 -17.09 -0.54
C HIS A 110 4.71 -15.86 -1.42
N TYR A 111 5.19 -15.88 -2.66
CA TYR A 111 4.99 -14.80 -3.63
C TYR A 111 3.50 -14.54 -3.90
N ARG A 112 2.71 -15.61 -4.09
CA ARG A 112 1.26 -15.49 -4.29
C ARG A 112 0.57 -14.89 -3.06
N TYR A 113 0.92 -15.37 -1.88
CA TYR A 113 0.36 -14.83 -0.63
C TYR A 113 0.68 -13.35 -0.47
N VAL A 114 1.93 -12.94 -0.67
CA VAL A 114 2.35 -11.54 -0.57
C VAL A 114 1.64 -10.68 -1.63
N THR A 115 1.42 -11.22 -2.83
CA THR A 115 0.62 -10.53 -3.87
C THR A 115 -0.81 -10.26 -3.40
N GLU A 116 -1.50 -11.27 -2.85
CA GLU A 116 -2.87 -11.12 -2.34
C GLU A 116 -2.93 -10.15 -1.15
N GLU A 117 -1.94 -10.20 -0.25
CA GLU A 117 -1.82 -9.34 0.92
C GLU A 117 -1.61 -7.86 0.52
N VAL A 118 -0.71 -7.60 -0.43
CA VAL A 118 -0.44 -6.25 -0.96
C VAL A 118 -1.69 -5.70 -1.68
N LEU A 119 -2.39 -6.52 -2.46
CA LEU A 119 -3.64 -6.11 -3.12
C LEU A 119 -4.72 -5.73 -2.10
N ALA A 120 -4.90 -6.52 -1.04
CA ALA A 120 -5.88 -6.24 0.01
C ALA A 120 -5.56 -4.93 0.74
N PHE A 121 -4.30 -4.71 1.09
CA PHE A 121 -3.83 -3.46 1.69
C PHE A 121 -4.03 -2.25 0.76
N LEU A 122 -3.57 -2.34 -0.49
CA LEU A 122 -3.71 -1.26 -1.47
C LEU A 122 -5.17 -0.92 -1.76
N ASN A 123 -6.09 -1.88 -1.68
CA ASN A 123 -7.51 -1.61 -1.82
C ASN A 123 -8.04 -0.71 -0.69
N TRP A 124 -7.62 -0.94 0.55
CA TRP A 124 -7.92 -0.03 1.67
C TRP A 124 -7.23 1.33 1.50
N LEU A 125 -5.96 1.33 1.13
CA LEU A 125 -5.18 2.55 0.91
C LEU A 125 -5.82 3.45 -0.16
N LYS A 126 -6.25 2.85 -1.27
CA LYS A 126 -6.98 3.52 -2.35
C LYS A 126 -8.27 4.14 -1.85
N LYS A 127 -9.11 3.38 -1.13
CA LYS A 127 -10.40 3.86 -0.59
C LYS A 127 -10.22 5.07 0.32
N PHE A 128 -9.26 5.04 1.23
CA PHE A 128 -8.99 6.17 2.11
C PHE A 128 -8.40 7.35 1.36
N ALA A 129 -7.46 7.13 0.43
CA ALA A 129 -6.90 8.21 -0.38
C ALA A 129 -7.98 8.90 -1.22
N GLU A 130 -8.93 8.14 -1.80
CA GLU A 130 -10.03 8.69 -2.57
C GLU A 130 -11.02 9.48 -1.72
N GLY A 131 -11.29 9.05 -0.48
CA GLY A 131 -12.25 9.70 0.42
C GLY A 131 -11.69 10.84 1.27
N MET A 132 -10.37 10.91 1.47
CA MET A 132 -9.73 11.89 2.36
C MET A 132 -8.93 12.97 1.63
N ILE A 133 -8.61 12.76 0.35
CA ILE A 133 -7.87 13.73 -0.47
C ILE A 133 -8.84 14.29 -1.50
N GLU A 134 -9.17 15.57 -1.34
CA GLU A 134 -10.09 16.28 -2.23
C GLU A 134 -9.51 16.41 -3.65
N THR A 135 -10.39 16.26 -4.63
CA THR A 135 -10.14 16.63 -6.02
C THR A 135 -10.90 17.91 -6.30
N GLU A 136 -10.27 18.90 -6.94
CA GLU A 136 -10.95 20.14 -7.40
C GLU A 136 -11.97 19.89 -8.54
N GLU A 137 -12.40 18.65 -8.76
CA GLU A 137 -13.41 18.27 -9.74
C GLU A 137 -14.80 18.33 -9.08
N GLY A 138 -15.30 19.57 -8.96
CA GLY A 138 -16.66 19.90 -8.53
C GLY A 138 -17.08 21.33 -8.87
N GLY A 139 -16.44 21.94 -9.87
CA GLY A 139 -16.71 23.30 -10.36
C GLY A 139 -16.95 23.32 -11.87
N GLY A 140 -17.77 22.39 -12.36
CA GLY A 140 -18.14 22.30 -13.77
C GLY A 140 -19.50 21.61 -13.91
N GLU A 141 -20.52 22.46 -14.08
CA GLU A 141 -21.94 22.20 -14.42
C GLU A 141 -22.89 21.72 -13.31
#